data_AF-A0A935NJ63-F1
#
_entry.id   AF-A0A935NJ63-F1
#
_cell.length_a   1.000
_cell.length_b   1.000
_cell.length_c   1.000
_cell.angle_alpha   90.00
_cell.angle_beta   90.00
_cell.angle_gamma   90.00
#
_symmetry.space_group_name_H-M   'P 1'
#
loop_
_entity.id
_entity.type
_entity.pdbx_description
1 polymer ?
#
loop_
_entity_poly.entity_id
_entity_poly.type
_entity_poly.pdbx_seq_one_letter_code
_entity_poly.pdbx_strand_id
1 'polypeptide(L)'
;MYINFSLPLSCATGTQYLNLYVANLDGTTLGFATFPDELSTEPNLDKIIIRYEAFGTEGTAGAGIFTANAGGRTGTHEVGHWLNLRHIWADTLCGDDFVADTEPAEDANYGCPPFPHRANNQCGSGSDGEMYMNYMDYVDDNCMHMFTAGQADRMDAVLNGPRSGLLTSLGCEVPSAIQDISFSNAISVFPNPNNASFSLSIDLKGSSFATAYIVDMLGVTVKELGSYGRGNSTIDISDLSSGAYFLKVNSGNKSATKKIFVTK
;
A
#
# COMPACT_ATOMS: atom_id res chain seq x y z
N MET A 1 21.80 -15.33 -1.65
CA MET A 1 21.15 -14.49 -2.67
C MET A 1 20.99 -13.10 -2.06
N TYR A 2 21.76 -12.12 -2.52
CA TYR A 2 21.69 -10.75 -1.99
C TYR A 2 20.63 -9.99 -2.80
N ILE A 3 19.50 -9.68 -2.19
CA ILE A 3 18.46 -8.86 -2.79
C ILE A 3 18.61 -7.45 -2.20
N ASN A 4 19.15 -6.53 -2.99
CA ASN A 4 19.18 -5.11 -2.67
C ASN A 4 18.00 -4.44 -3.37
N PHE A 5 17.03 -3.96 -2.62
CA PHE A 5 16.10 -2.94 -3.08
C PHE A 5 16.07 -1.79 -2.08
N SER A 6 16.46 -0.61 -2.56
CA SER A 6 16.25 0.68 -1.91
C SER A 6 14.94 1.27 -2.43
N LEU A 7 13.81 0.95 -1.78
CA LEU A 7 12.65 1.84 -1.78
C LEU A 7 12.91 2.96 -0.77
N PRO A 8 12.44 4.20 -1.00
CA PRO A 8 12.69 5.31 -0.09
C PRO A 8 12.17 4.96 1.32
N LEU A 9 13.12 4.97 2.26
CA LEU A 9 13.06 4.46 3.62
C LEU A 9 12.14 5.25 4.59
N SER A 10 11.09 5.93 4.12
CA SER A 10 10.34 6.85 4.99
C SER A 10 9.06 6.31 5.62
N CYS A 11 8.57 5.11 5.26
CA CYS A 11 7.36 4.53 5.88
C CYS A 11 7.50 3.06 6.34
N ALA A 12 8.64 2.41 6.12
CA ALA A 12 8.72 0.94 6.12
C ALA A 12 9.18 0.30 7.45
N THR A 13 8.90 0.90 8.61
CA THR A 13 9.34 0.32 9.90
C THR A 13 8.19 0.21 10.90
N GLY A 14 7.85 -1.02 11.31
CA GLY A 14 6.88 -1.32 12.37
C GLY A 14 5.71 -2.18 11.91
N THR A 15 4.80 -2.50 12.84
CA THR A 15 3.59 -3.32 12.63
C THR A 15 2.44 -2.58 11.92
N GLN A 16 2.70 -1.37 11.42
CA GLN A 16 1.70 -0.43 10.91
C GLN A 16 1.60 -0.45 9.37
N TYR A 17 2.38 -1.27 8.69
CA TYR A 17 2.42 -1.34 7.23
C TYR A 17 2.51 -2.78 6.76
N LEU A 18 1.85 -3.09 5.65
CA LEU A 18 2.15 -4.26 4.86
C LEU A 18 3.38 -3.96 3.98
N ASN A 19 4.46 -4.71 4.17
CA ASN A 19 5.60 -4.65 3.26
C ASN A 19 5.33 -5.56 2.05
N LEU A 20 5.24 -4.95 0.87
CA LEU A 20 5.08 -5.65 -0.41
C LEU A 20 6.36 -5.48 -1.23
N TYR A 21 6.95 -6.60 -1.62
CA TYR A 21 8.12 -6.61 -2.50
C TYR A 21 7.73 -7.16 -3.87
N VAL A 22 8.22 -6.49 -4.91
CA VAL A 22 8.13 -6.98 -6.29
C VAL A 22 9.53 -7.44 -6.70
N ALA A 23 9.66 -8.71 -7.09
CA ALA A 23 10.96 -9.31 -7.36
C ALA A 23 10.92 -10.23 -8.59
N ASN A 24 12.10 -10.65 -9.06
CA ASN A 24 12.20 -11.79 -9.96
C ASN A 24 12.28 -13.07 -9.11
N LEU A 25 11.35 -14.00 -9.31
CA LEU A 25 11.28 -15.28 -8.60
C LEU A 25 11.67 -16.41 -9.54
N ASP A 26 12.38 -17.41 -9.00
CA ASP A 26 12.78 -18.60 -9.75
C ASP A 26 11.57 -19.52 -10.01
N GLY A 27 11.59 -20.24 -11.13
CA GLY A 27 10.56 -21.23 -11.46
C GLY A 27 9.20 -20.61 -11.81
N THR A 28 8.13 -21.22 -11.29
CA THR A 28 6.72 -20.84 -11.60
C THR A 28 5.98 -20.24 -10.40
N THR A 29 6.62 -20.07 -9.25
CA THR A 29 6.02 -19.47 -8.06
C THR A 29 5.61 -18.03 -8.34
N LEU A 30 4.34 -17.71 -8.09
CA LEU A 30 3.75 -16.38 -8.35
C LEU A 30 4.03 -15.37 -7.24
N GLY A 31 3.94 -15.82 -6.00
CA GLY A 31 4.22 -15.03 -4.81
C GLY A 31 4.33 -15.93 -3.58
N PHE A 32 4.57 -15.29 -2.44
CA PHE A 32 4.42 -15.91 -1.12
C PHE A 32 4.22 -14.83 -0.05
N ALA A 33 3.56 -15.22 1.03
CA ALA A 33 3.27 -14.39 2.18
C ALA A 33 3.75 -15.04 3.48
N THR A 34 4.06 -14.20 4.47
CA THR A 34 4.27 -14.65 5.85
C THR A 34 2.94 -14.65 6.61
N PHE A 35 2.59 -15.79 7.18
CA PHE A 35 1.38 -15.96 7.98
C PHE A 35 1.54 -15.32 9.37
N PRO A 36 0.43 -14.95 10.04
CA PRO A 36 0.52 -14.32 11.35
C PRO A 36 1.09 -15.18 12.48
N ASP A 37 1.01 -16.51 12.39
CA ASP A 37 1.57 -17.43 13.39
C ASP A 37 3.11 -17.48 13.34
N GLU A 38 3.69 -17.30 12.16
CA GLU A 38 5.15 -17.20 11.94
C GLU A 38 5.76 -15.95 12.57
N LEU A 39 4.96 -14.91 12.85
CA LEU A 39 5.44 -13.65 13.45
C LEU A 39 5.94 -13.81 14.87
N SER A 40 5.48 -14.85 15.57
CA SER A 40 5.96 -15.15 16.93
C SER A 40 7.43 -15.57 16.95
N THR A 41 7.93 -16.13 15.86
CA THR A 41 9.30 -16.61 15.71
C THR A 41 10.15 -15.71 14.82
N GLU A 42 9.58 -15.17 13.75
CA GLU A 42 10.31 -14.45 12.70
C GLU A 42 9.62 -13.12 12.34
N PRO A 43 9.44 -12.18 13.29
CA PRO A 43 8.68 -10.94 13.05
C PRO A 43 9.28 -10.04 11.96
N ASN A 44 10.58 -10.18 11.66
CA ASN A 44 11.25 -9.42 10.61
C ASN A 44 10.97 -9.94 9.20
N LEU A 45 10.33 -11.11 9.08
CA LEU A 45 9.94 -11.67 7.78
C LEU A 45 8.57 -11.19 7.33
N ASP A 46 7.88 -10.38 8.12
CA ASP A 46 6.52 -9.94 7.85
C ASP A 46 6.36 -9.13 6.54
N LYS A 47 6.02 -9.82 5.46
CA LYS A 47 5.87 -9.26 4.12
C LYS A 47 5.07 -10.19 3.21
N ILE A 48 4.76 -9.65 2.04
CA ILE A 48 4.46 -10.45 0.86
C ILE A 48 5.48 -10.16 -0.24
N ILE A 49 5.76 -11.16 -1.05
CA ILE A 49 6.62 -11.02 -2.23
C ILE A 49 5.83 -11.51 -3.43
N ILE A 50 5.79 -10.70 -4.48
CA ILE A 50 5.09 -11.02 -5.73
C ILE A 50 6.09 -10.91 -6.87
N ARG A 51 6.04 -11.86 -7.81
CA ARG A 51 6.87 -11.75 -9.02
C ARG A 51 6.39 -10.63 -9.93
N TYR A 52 7.32 -9.94 -10.58
CA TYR A 52 7.01 -8.75 -11.36
C TYR A 52 6.09 -8.99 -12.58
N GLU A 53 6.04 -10.19 -13.14
CA GLU A 53 5.11 -10.52 -14.24
C GLU A 53 3.70 -10.89 -13.77
N ALA A 54 3.47 -11.04 -12.46
CA ALA A 54 2.14 -11.28 -11.88
C ALA A 54 1.69 -10.14 -10.95
N PHE A 55 2.35 -8.97 -11.05
CA PHE A 55 2.06 -7.81 -10.20
C PHE A 55 1.33 -6.71 -10.97
N GLY A 56 0.19 -6.27 -10.43
CA GLY A 56 -0.64 -5.24 -11.04
C GLY A 56 -1.40 -5.74 -12.28
N THR A 57 -1.91 -4.79 -13.06
CA THR A 57 -2.73 -5.04 -14.27
C THR A 57 -2.16 -4.40 -15.53
N GLU A 58 -0.97 -3.81 -15.42
CA GLU A 58 -0.33 -3.03 -16.49
C GLU A 58 1.17 -3.37 -16.55
N GLY A 59 1.86 -2.85 -17.57
CA GLY A 59 3.30 -3.01 -17.70
C GLY A 59 3.70 -4.46 -17.95
N THR A 60 4.41 -5.07 -16.99
CA THR A 60 4.91 -6.45 -17.09
C THR A 60 3.90 -7.51 -16.67
N ALA A 61 2.73 -7.12 -16.16
CA ALA A 61 1.67 -8.06 -15.81
C ALA A 61 1.32 -8.96 -17.02
N GLY A 62 1.34 -10.27 -16.82
CA GLY A 62 1.09 -11.26 -17.87
C GLY A 62 2.26 -11.56 -18.80
N ALA A 63 3.45 -10.99 -18.57
CA ALA A 63 4.60 -11.21 -19.45
C ALA A 63 5.12 -12.67 -19.41
N GLY A 64 5.75 -13.10 -20.50
CA GLY A 64 6.35 -14.43 -20.60
C GLY A 64 5.31 -15.55 -20.60
N ILE A 65 5.47 -16.52 -19.70
CA ILE A 65 4.56 -17.68 -19.57
C ILE A 65 3.38 -17.43 -18.63
N PHE A 66 3.26 -16.22 -18.06
CA PHE A 66 2.35 -15.91 -16.96
C PHE A 66 1.11 -15.13 -17.40
N THR A 67 0.69 -15.33 -18.65
CA THR A 67 -0.39 -14.59 -19.30
C THR A 67 -1.74 -14.69 -18.57
N ALA A 68 -1.93 -15.77 -17.81
CA ALA A 68 -3.13 -16.00 -16.98
C ALA A 68 -3.16 -15.17 -15.68
N ASN A 69 -2.04 -14.53 -15.31
CA ASN A 69 -1.88 -13.83 -14.03
C ASN A 69 -1.72 -12.31 -14.21
N ALA A 70 -2.39 -11.75 -15.21
CA ALA A 70 -2.31 -10.33 -15.58
C ALA A 70 -3.36 -9.45 -14.89
N GLY A 71 -4.16 -10.01 -13.98
CA GLY A 71 -5.28 -9.33 -13.35
C GLY A 71 -4.96 -8.76 -11.96
N GLY A 72 -3.75 -8.96 -11.46
CA GLY A 72 -3.32 -8.52 -10.13
C GLY A 72 -3.81 -9.40 -8.98
N ARG A 73 -4.31 -10.61 -9.27
CA ARG A 73 -4.95 -11.43 -8.24
C ARG A 73 -3.98 -12.26 -7.44
N THR A 74 -2.78 -12.53 -7.96
CA THR A 74 -1.67 -13.02 -7.13
C THR A 74 -1.50 -12.14 -5.89
N GLY A 75 -1.52 -10.81 -6.02
CA GLY A 75 -1.44 -9.93 -4.86
C GLY A 75 -2.64 -10.04 -3.92
N THR A 76 -3.84 -10.28 -4.44
CA THR A 76 -5.04 -10.51 -3.62
C THR A 76 -4.92 -11.80 -2.81
N HIS A 77 -4.46 -12.87 -3.45
CA HIS A 77 -4.20 -14.18 -2.86
C HIS A 77 -3.15 -14.11 -1.75
N GLU A 78 -1.99 -13.50 -2.02
CA GLU A 78 -0.91 -13.37 -1.02
C GLU A 78 -1.34 -12.49 0.17
N VAL A 79 -2.12 -11.43 -0.06
CA VAL A 79 -2.69 -10.64 1.04
C VAL A 79 -3.67 -11.47 1.87
N GLY A 80 -4.43 -12.38 1.25
CA GLY A 80 -5.28 -13.35 1.95
C GLY A 80 -4.47 -14.22 2.92
N HIS A 81 -3.38 -14.83 2.46
CA HIS A 81 -2.45 -15.57 3.31
C HIS A 81 -1.86 -14.72 4.44
N TRP A 82 -1.41 -13.51 4.11
CA TRP A 82 -0.89 -12.56 5.09
C TRP A 82 -1.94 -12.22 6.16
N LEU A 83 -3.23 -12.24 5.81
CA LEU A 83 -4.39 -12.09 6.70
C LEU A 83 -4.97 -13.43 7.20
N ASN A 84 -4.16 -14.50 7.23
CA ASN A 84 -4.46 -15.81 7.83
C ASN A 84 -5.55 -16.64 7.12
N LEU A 85 -5.70 -16.45 5.81
CA LEU A 85 -6.48 -17.37 4.97
C LEU A 85 -5.57 -18.48 4.46
N ARG A 86 -6.08 -19.71 4.49
CA ARG A 86 -5.42 -20.86 3.87
C ARG A 86 -5.98 -21.06 2.46
N HIS A 87 -5.28 -21.85 1.65
CA HIS A 87 -5.87 -22.40 0.43
C HIS A 87 -7.19 -23.08 0.74
N ILE A 88 -8.18 -23.00 -0.16
CA ILE A 88 -9.52 -23.56 0.10
C ILE A 88 -9.54 -25.10 0.21
N TRP A 89 -8.51 -25.77 -0.32
CA TRP A 89 -8.29 -27.22 -0.14
C TRP A 89 -7.29 -27.52 1.00
N ALA A 90 -6.76 -26.50 1.65
CA ALA A 90 -5.82 -26.56 2.77
C ALA A 90 -4.60 -27.47 2.55
N ASP A 91 -4.07 -27.51 1.31
CA ASP A 91 -2.85 -28.23 0.93
C ASP A 91 -2.89 -29.75 1.19
N THR A 92 -4.09 -30.33 1.35
CA THR A 92 -4.27 -31.76 1.56
C THR A 92 -5.65 -32.22 1.10
N LEU A 93 -5.81 -33.51 0.78
CA LEU A 93 -7.10 -34.04 0.35
C LEU A 93 -8.15 -33.89 1.46
N CYS A 94 -9.24 -33.18 1.16
CA CYS A 94 -10.31 -32.87 2.10
C CYS A 94 -9.81 -32.14 3.36
N GLY A 95 -8.83 -31.24 3.18
CA GLY A 95 -8.34 -30.37 4.24
C GLY A 95 -9.35 -29.32 4.67
N ASP A 96 -9.12 -28.75 5.86
CA ASP A 96 -9.94 -27.67 6.44
C ASP A 96 -9.15 -26.35 6.39
N ASP A 97 -9.68 -25.36 5.67
CA ASP A 97 -9.13 -24.00 5.61
C ASP A 97 -9.54 -23.14 6.83
N PHE A 98 -10.34 -23.74 7.72
CA PHE A 98 -10.95 -23.15 8.92
C PHE A 98 -11.95 -22.04 8.62
N VAL A 99 -12.65 -22.14 7.50
CA VAL A 99 -13.75 -21.27 7.10
C VAL A 99 -14.99 -22.11 6.78
N ALA A 100 -16.07 -21.94 7.54
CA ALA A 100 -17.24 -22.81 7.39
C ALA A 100 -18.08 -22.57 6.12
N ASP A 101 -17.93 -21.41 5.47
CA ASP A 101 -18.68 -21.04 4.27
C ASP A 101 -17.86 -21.18 2.97
N THR A 102 -16.67 -21.79 3.03
CA THR A 102 -15.97 -22.33 1.87
C THR A 102 -16.31 -23.82 1.75
N GLU A 103 -16.79 -24.24 0.57
CA GLU A 103 -17.13 -25.64 0.33
C GLU A 103 -15.86 -26.52 0.34
N PRO A 104 -15.86 -27.71 0.98
CA PRO A 104 -14.69 -28.58 1.03
C PRO A 104 -14.16 -28.91 -0.36
N ALA A 105 -12.86 -28.68 -0.59
CA ALA A 105 -12.21 -28.94 -1.86
C ALA A 105 -11.30 -30.17 -1.83
N GLU A 106 -11.23 -30.89 -2.95
CA GLU A 106 -10.39 -32.07 -3.10
C GLU A 106 -8.91 -31.73 -3.30
N ASP A 107 -8.63 -30.67 -4.06
CA ASP A 107 -7.30 -30.22 -4.46
C ASP A 107 -7.39 -28.78 -5.00
N ALA A 108 -6.25 -28.18 -5.32
CA ALA A 108 -6.18 -26.92 -6.07
C ALA A 108 -6.86 -27.06 -7.45
N ASN A 109 -7.56 -26.02 -7.87
CA ASN A 109 -8.12 -25.90 -9.21
C ASN A 109 -7.33 -24.89 -10.03
N TYR A 110 -7.20 -25.15 -11.34
CA TYR A 110 -6.40 -24.33 -12.25
C TYR A 110 -7.21 -23.97 -13.50
N GLY A 111 -6.77 -22.93 -14.22
CA GLY A 111 -7.45 -22.45 -15.41
C GLY A 111 -8.79 -21.80 -15.06
N CYS A 112 -9.83 -22.08 -15.84
CA CYS A 112 -11.18 -21.55 -15.65
C CYS A 112 -12.21 -22.67 -15.68
N PRO A 113 -12.40 -23.41 -14.58
CA PRO A 113 -13.40 -24.48 -14.51
C PRO A 113 -14.83 -23.96 -14.78
N PRO A 114 -15.71 -24.79 -15.36
CA PRO A 114 -17.12 -24.44 -15.51
C PRO A 114 -17.87 -24.61 -14.18
N PHE A 115 -18.91 -23.81 -13.96
CA PHE A 115 -19.84 -24.00 -12.85
C PHE A 115 -20.97 -24.98 -13.23
N PRO A 116 -21.38 -25.92 -12.35
CA PRO A 116 -20.72 -26.27 -11.09
C PRO A 116 -19.45 -27.09 -11.32
N HIS A 117 -18.46 -26.92 -10.44
CA HIS A 117 -17.19 -27.65 -10.51
C HIS A 117 -17.07 -28.61 -9.34
N ARG A 118 -16.82 -29.90 -9.60
CA ARG A 118 -16.75 -30.96 -8.57
C ARG A 118 -17.92 -30.87 -7.55
N ALA A 119 -19.14 -30.84 -8.07
CA ALA A 119 -20.35 -30.93 -7.25
C ALA A 119 -20.47 -32.30 -6.57
N ASN A 120 -20.87 -32.32 -5.29
CA ASN A 120 -20.97 -33.54 -4.49
C ASN A 120 -19.66 -34.36 -4.52
N ASN A 121 -18.54 -33.66 -4.35
CA ASN A 121 -17.21 -34.27 -4.38
C ASN A 121 -17.02 -35.26 -3.22
N GLN A 122 -15.90 -35.98 -3.22
CA GLN A 122 -15.64 -36.98 -2.16
C GLN A 122 -15.40 -36.36 -0.77
N CYS A 123 -15.10 -35.06 -0.72
CA CYS A 123 -14.93 -34.29 0.52
C CYS A 123 -16.24 -33.75 1.08
N GLY A 124 -17.36 -33.94 0.37
CA GLY A 124 -18.69 -33.57 0.83
C GLY A 124 -19.14 -32.17 0.41
N SER A 125 -18.61 -31.60 -0.68
CA SER A 125 -19.12 -30.36 -1.26
C SER A 125 -20.61 -30.47 -1.65
N GLY A 126 -21.33 -29.35 -1.64
CA GLY A 126 -22.72 -29.28 -2.05
C GLY A 126 -22.96 -29.51 -3.56
N SER A 127 -24.21 -29.32 -3.99
CA SER A 127 -24.60 -29.42 -5.41
C SER A 127 -24.00 -28.33 -6.30
N ASP A 128 -23.58 -27.22 -5.70
CA ASP A 128 -22.91 -26.12 -6.39
C ASP A 128 -21.41 -26.38 -6.54
N GLY A 129 -20.88 -27.34 -5.79
CA GLY A 129 -19.50 -27.81 -5.86
C GLY A 129 -18.49 -26.91 -5.18
N GLU A 130 -17.22 -27.07 -5.55
CA GLU A 130 -16.11 -26.31 -4.99
C GLU A 130 -16.18 -24.85 -5.40
N MET A 131 -15.79 -23.97 -4.48
CA MET A 131 -15.75 -22.52 -4.72
C MET A 131 -14.49 -22.13 -5.50
N TYR A 132 -14.29 -22.69 -6.69
CA TYR A 132 -13.07 -22.51 -7.49
C TYR A 132 -12.76 -21.04 -7.85
N MET A 133 -13.78 -20.18 -7.86
CA MET A 133 -13.63 -18.74 -8.10
C MET A 133 -13.17 -17.96 -6.86
N ASN A 134 -12.89 -18.63 -5.74
CA ASN A 134 -12.37 -17.99 -4.55
C ASN A 134 -10.93 -17.49 -4.79
N TYR A 135 -10.56 -16.34 -4.22
CA TYR A 135 -9.20 -15.82 -4.33
C TYR A 135 -8.15 -16.73 -3.70
N MET A 136 -8.53 -17.65 -2.81
CA MET A 136 -7.65 -18.63 -2.18
C MET A 136 -7.59 -19.98 -2.94
N ASP A 137 -8.09 -20.04 -4.17
CA ASP A 137 -7.81 -21.13 -5.12
C ASP A 137 -6.67 -20.73 -6.11
N TYR A 138 -6.26 -21.63 -7.01
CA TYR A 138 -5.19 -21.43 -8.00
C TYR A 138 -5.68 -21.25 -9.45
N VAL A 139 -6.94 -20.89 -9.63
CA VAL A 139 -7.51 -20.59 -10.95
C VAL A 139 -6.84 -19.36 -11.58
N ASP A 140 -7.10 -19.13 -12.87
CA ASP A 140 -6.56 -17.96 -13.57
C ASP A 140 -7.16 -16.65 -13.00
N ASP A 141 -6.45 -15.53 -13.11
CA ASP A 141 -6.87 -14.24 -12.52
C ASP A 141 -8.23 -13.75 -13.00
N ASN A 142 -8.66 -14.16 -14.20
CA ASN A 142 -9.95 -13.81 -14.79
C ASN A 142 -11.10 -14.71 -14.31
N CYS A 143 -10.81 -15.72 -13.51
CA CYS A 143 -11.76 -16.71 -13.01
C CYS A 143 -11.86 -16.74 -11.48
N MET A 144 -11.06 -15.93 -10.78
CA MET A 144 -11.23 -15.66 -9.34
C MET A 144 -11.87 -14.29 -9.09
N HIS A 145 -12.81 -14.24 -8.15
CA HIS A 145 -13.75 -13.12 -8.02
C HIS A 145 -14.12 -12.74 -6.58
N MET A 146 -13.91 -13.61 -5.59
CA MET A 146 -14.48 -13.36 -4.27
C MET A 146 -13.70 -13.98 -3.11
N PHE A 147 -13.86 -13.32 -1.95
CA PHE A 147 -13.74 -13.95 -0.64
C PHE A 147 -15.15 -14.23 -0.10
N THR A 148 -15.25 -15.15 0.85
CA THR A 148 -16.49 -15.42 1.60
C THR A 148 -16.64 -14.49 2.81
N ALA A 149 -17.80 -14.54 3.47
CA ALA A 149 -18.01 -13.79 4.70
C ALA A 149 -17.15 -14.36 5.85
N GLY A 150 -17.04 -15.69 5.94
CA GLY A 150 -16.19 -16.34 6.93
C GLY A 150 -14.69 -16.06 6.71
N GLN A 151 -14.23 -15.93 5.47
CA GLN A 151 -12.88 -15.45 5.18
C GLN A 151 -12.70 -14.00 5.66
N ALA A 152 -13.67 -13.12 5.44
CA ALA A 152 -13.61 -11.75 5.96
C ALA A 152 -13.51 -11.71 7.49
N ASP A 153 -14.30 -12.53 8.20
CA ASP A 153 -14.25 -12.62 9.66
C ASP A 153 -12.86 -13.05 10.17
N ARG A 154 -12.19 -13.99 9.48
CA ARG A 154 -10.82 -14.40 9.82
C ARG A 154 -9.81 -13.28 9.60
N MET A 155 -9.92 -12.56 8.48
CA MET A 155 -9.06 -11.41 8.20
C MET A 155 -9.26 -10.31 9.26
N ASP A 156 -10.50 -10.04 9.65
CA ASP A 156 -10.82 -9.08 10.71
C ASP A 156 -10.26 -9.52 12.07
N ALA A 157 -10.28 -10.81 12.39
CA ALA A 157 -9.65 -11.33 13.60
C ALA A 157 -8.13 -11.08 13.64
N VAL A 158 -7.47 -11.16 12.48
CA VAL A 158 -6.03 -10.83 12.35
C VAL A 158 -5.78 -9.34 12.58
N LEU A 159 -6.61 -8.48 11.98
CA LEU A 159 -6.55 -7.04 12.16
C LEU A 159 -6.82 -6.61 13.60
N ASN A 160 -7.61 -7.36 14.37
CA ASN A 160 -7.85 -7.10 15.79
C ASN A 160 -6.88 -7.84 16.73
N GLY A 161 -5.99 -8.67 16.18
CA GLY A 161 -5.03 -9.47 16.94
C GLY A 161 -3.59 -9.21 16.50
N PRO A 162 -2.92 -10.18 15.85
CA PRO A 162 -1.49 -10.13 15.54
C PRO A 162 -1.09 -8.96 14.64
N ARG A 163 -2.01 -8.38 13.85
CA ARG A 163 -1.73 -7.24 12.95
C ARG A 163 -2.46 -5.96 13.35
N SER A 164 -2.82 -5.82 14.63
CA SER A 164 -3.53 -4.63 15.14
C SER A 164 -2.81 -3.29 14.97
N GLY A 165 -1.50 -3.32 14.71
CA GLY A 165 -0.74 -2.12 14.33
C GLY A 165 -1.30 -1.42 13.09
N LEU A 166 -1.87 -2.15 12.13
CA LEU A 166 -2.44 -1.58 10.91
C LEU A 166 -3.60 -0.62 11.17
N LEU A 167 -4.43 -0.89 12.19
CA LEU A 167 -5.57 -0.04 12.54
C LEU A 167 -5.15 1.35 13.05
N THR A 168 -3.89 1.47 13.46
CA THR A 168 -3.29 2.73 13.95
C THR A 168 -2.32 3.34 12.94
N SER A 169 -2.23 2.77 11.74
CA SER A 169 -1.36 3.29 10.69
C SER A 169 -1.80 4.69 10.29
N LEU A 170 -0.85 5.63 10.27
CA LEU A 170 -1.06 6.95 9.70
C LEU A 170 -0.82 6.95 8.17
N GLY A 171 -0.63 5.77 7.57
CA GLY A 171 -0.18 5.64 6.19
C GLY A 171 1.18 6.31 5.99
N CYS A 172 1.48 6.74 4.77
CA CYS A 172 2.70 7.51 4.49
C CYS A 172 2.58 9.01 4.82
N GLU A 173 1.72 9.36 5.78
CA GLU A 173 1.78 10.69 6.38
C GLU A 173 2.98 10.75 7.32
N VAL A 174 3.81 11.79 7.17
CA VAL A 174 4.86 12.09 8.16
C VAL A 174 4.21 12.12 9.55
N PRO A 175 4.78 11.46 10.56
CA PRO A 175 4.26 11.52 11.92
C PRO A 175 4.14 13.00 12.30
N SER A 176 2.92 13.50 12.41
CA SER A 176 2.68 14.86 12.90
C SER A 176 2.99 14.82 14.39
N ALA A 177 4.26 14.98 14.74
CA ALA A 177 4.63 15.25 16.11
C ALA A 177 3.91 16.53 16.54
N ILE A 178 3.51 16.63 17.80
CA ILE A 178 2.90 17.84 18.39
C ILE A 178 3.79 19.10 18.13
N GLN A 179 5.08 18.92 17.83
CA GLN A 179 5.98 19.99 17.40
C GLN A 179 5.73 20.53 15.98
N ASP A 180 5.19 19.73 15.05
CA ASP A 180 4.94 20.15 13.67
C ASP A 180 3.65 20.96 13.52
N ILE A 181 2.66 20.79 14.39
CA ILE A 181 1.50 21.72 14.46
C ILE A 181 1.99 23.12 14.86
N SER A 182 2.87 23.21 15.85
CA SER A 182 3.46 24.50 16.25
C SER A 182 4.33 25.10 15.14
N PHE A 183 5.08 24.28 14.39
CA PHE A 183 5.91 24.74 13.28
C PHE A 183 5.06 25.19 12.08
N SER A 184 4.04 24.42 11.72
CA SER A 184 3.09 24.77 10.66
C SER A 184 2.30 26.03 11.02
N ASN A 185 1.91 26.22 12.28
CA ASN A 185 1.23 27.46 12.74
C ASN A 185 2.15 28.67 12.78
N ALA A 186 3.46 28.47 12.93
CA ALA A 186 4.47 29.53 12.84
C ALA A 186 4.69 30.01 11.39
N ILE A 187 4.16 29.29 10.39
CA ILE A 187 4.33 29.62 8.98
C ILE A 187 2.99 30.07 8.41
N SER A 188 2.95 31.22 7.74
CA SER A 188 1.76 31.68 7.02
C SER A 188 2.11 32.30 5.67
N VAL A 189 1.16 32.22 4.74
CA VAL A 189 1.30 32.75 3.38
C VAL A 189 0.11 33.65 3.08
N PHE A 190 0.37 34.88 2.65
CA PHE A 190 -0.69 35.83 2.30
C PHE A 190 -0.24 36.87 1.26
N PRO A 191 -1.12 37.36 0.38
CA PRO A 191 -2.48 36.86 0.16
C PRO A 191 -2.43 35.46 -0.48
N ASN A 192 -3.52 34.71 -0.30
CA ASN A 192 -3.72 33.43 -0.97
C ASN A 192 -5.23 33.25 -1.23
N PRO A 193 -5.72 33.34 -2.48
CA PRO A 193 -4.96 33.41 -3.73
C PRO A 193 -4.09 34.66 -3.91
N ASN A 194 -3.10 34.57 -4.78
CA ASN A 194 -2.15 35.64 -5.05
C ASN A 194 -2.01 35.94 -6.56
N ASN A 195 -1.61 37.17 -6.88
CA ASN A 195 -1.28 37.59 -8.23
C ASN A 195 0.24 37.78 -8.36
N ALA A 196 0.93 36.71 -8.77
CA ALA A 196 2.37 36.66 -9.04
C ALA A 196 3.32 36.86 -7.85
N SER A 197 2.86 37.17 -6.65
CA SER A 197 3.71 37.20 -5.44
C SER A 197 2.91 37.02 -4.15
N PHE A 198 3.53 36.46 -3.12
CA PHE A 198 2.94 36.36 -1.78
C PHE A 198 3.98 36.66 -0.70
N SER A 199 3.52 37.03 0.50
CA SER A 199 4.34 37.15 1.69
C SER A 199 4.40 35.81 2.42
N LEU A 200 5.62 35.32 2.64
CA LEU A 200 5.94 34.22 3.54
C LEU A 200 6.29 34.81 4.90
N SER A 201 5.47 34.52 5.90
CA SER A 201 5.73 34.89 7.29
C SER A 201 6.16 33.68 8.10
N ILE A 202 7.28 33.80 8.81
CA ILE A 202 7.89 32.76 9.63
C ILE A 202 8.09 33.31 11.05
N ASP A 203 7.38 32.74 12.02
CA ASP A 203 7.49 33.07 13.45
C ASP A 203 8.11 31.92 14.25
N LEU A 204 9.33 31.53 13.87
CA LEU A 204 10.07 30.50 14.61
C LEU A 204 10.66 31.08 15.89
N LYS A 205 10.51 30.34 16.98
CA LYS A 205 11.18 30.64 18.25
C LYS A 205 12.64 30.16 18.18
N GLY A 206 13.60 31.07 18.38
CA GLY A 206 15.04 30.81 18.37
C GLY A 206 15.75 31.25 17.08
N SER A 207 17.08 31.09 17.03
CA SER A 207 17.93 31.46 15.89
C SER A 207 17.96 30.39 14.80
N SER A 208 16.79 29.95 14.34
CA SER A 208 16.66 28.90 13.32
C SER A 208 16.33 29.50 11.96
N PHE A 209 16.90 28.94 10.90
CA PHE A 209 16.54 29.24 9.52
C PHE A 209 15.75 28.07 8.95
N ALA A 210 14.79 28.37 8.07
CA ALA A 210 14.02 27.39 7.34
C ALA A 210 14.28 27.50 5.84
N THR A 211 14.51 26.37 5.17
CA THR A 211 14.60 26.30 3.72
C THR A 211 13.21 26.19 3.11
N ALA A 212 12.96 26.87 2.00
CA ALA A 212 11.67 26.85 1.33
C ALA A 212 11.80 26.55 -0.18
N TYR A 213 10.84 25.79 -0.70
CA TYR A 213 10.70 25.46 -2.11
C TYR A 213 9.23 25.21 -2.46
N ILE A 214 8.88 25.32 -3.74
CA ILE A 214 7.52 25.18 -4.25
C ILE A 214 7.47 23.91 -5.10
N VAL A 215 6.44 23.09 -4.89
CA VAL A 215 6.13 21.90 -5.68
C VAL A 215 4.77 22.01 -6.36
N ASP A 216 4.60 21.33 -7.48
CA ASP A 216 3.30 21.19 -8.16
C ASP A 216 2.40 20.14 -7.49
N MET A 217 1.24 19.84 -8.11
CA MET A 217 0.30 18.84 -7.61
C MET A 217 0.81 17.39 -7.71
N LEU A 218 1.85 17.14 -8.51
CA LEU A 218 2.49 15.84 -8.66
C LEU A 218 3.71 15.70 -7.72
N GLY A 219 4.02 16.73 -6.93
CA GLY A 219 5.12 16.75 -5.98
C GLY A 219 6.48 17.12 -6.59
N VAL A 220 6.52 17.55 -7.86
CA VAL A 220 7.75 17.97 -8.54
C VAL A 220 8.12 19.39 -8.09
N THR A 221 9.38 19.61 -7.68
CA THR A 221 9.88 20.94 -7.34
C THR A 221 9.92 21.83 -8.58
N VAL A 222 9.13 22.91 -8.55
CA VAL A 222 9.04 23.89 -9.63
C VAL A 222 9.82 25.17 -9.34
N LYS A 223 10.13 25.45 -8.06
CA LYS A 223 10.94 26.63 -7.68
C LYS A 223 11.65 26.45 -6.34
N GLU A 224 12.94 26.74 -6.29
CA GLU A 224 13.70 26.86 -5.04
C GLU A 224 13.74 28.33 -4.58
N LEU A 225 13.50 28.59 -3.29
CA LEU A 225 13.39 29.94 -2.75
C LEU A 225 14.60 30.34 -1.88
N GLY A 226 15.17 29.39 -1.14
CA GLY A 226 16.34 29.60 -0.29
C GLY A 226 16.05 29.47 1.21
N SER A 227 16.90 30.07 2.06
CA SER A 227 16.78 30.02 3.52
C SER A 227 16.21 31.31 4.10
N TYR A 228 15.23 31.18 4.99
CA TYR A 228 14.50 32.29 5.60
C TYR A 228 14.56 32.19 7.12
N GLY A 229 14.87 33.32 7.76
CA GLY A 229 14.81 33.46 9.21
C GLY A 229 13.42 33.90 9.68
N ARG A 230 13.34 34.30 10.96
CA ARG A 230 12.12 34.90 11.53
C ARG A 230 11.80 36.23 10.84
N GLY A 231 10.55 36.41 10.43
CA GLY A 231 10.05 37.63 9.81
C GLY A 231 9.21 37.37 8.57
N ASN A 232 8.96 38.44 7.81
CA ASN A 232 8.21 38.39 6.56
C ASN A 232 9.16 38.54 5.38
N SER A 233 8.97 37.71 4.36
CA SER A 233 9.70 37.78 3.09
C SER A 233 8.71 37.74 1.93
N THR A 234 8.92 38.58 0.93
CA THR A 234 8.11 38.56 -0.29
C THR A 234 8.70 37.54 -1.26
N ILE A 235 7.86 36.62 -1.70
CA ILE A 235 8.20 35.58 -2.65
C ILE A 235 7.58 35.94 -4.00
N ASP A 236 8.44 36.14 -4.99
CA ASP A 236 8.03 36.32 -6.38
C ASP A 236 7.81 34.95 -7.04
N ILE A 237 6.64 34.78 -7.66
CA ILE A 237 6.23 33.61 -8.43
C ILE A 237 5.66 34.02 -9.80
N SER A 238 6.11 35.15 -10.32
CA SER A 238 5.78 35.65 -11.65
C SER A 238 6.18 34.72 -12.81
N ASP A 239 7.01 33.73 -12.54
CA ASP A 239 7.40 32.63 -13.42
C ASP A 239 6.44 31.42 -13.40
N LEU A 240 5.61 31.24 -12.36
CA LEU A 240 4.69 30.10 -12.25
C LEU A 240 3.36 30.34 -12.95
N SER A 241 2.82 29.36 -13.68
CA SER A 241 1.49 29.46 -14.30
C SER A 241 0.35 29.60 -13.27
N SER A 242 -0.82 30.07 -13.70
CA SER A 242 -2.01 30.07 -12.84
C SER A 242 -2.38 28.64 -12.45
N GLY A 243 -2.65 28.39 -11.17
CA GLY A 243 -2.88 27.04 -10.65
C GLY A 243 -2.69 26.90 -9.15
N ALA A 244 -2.83 25.67 -8.65
CA ALA A 244 -2.57 25.32 -7.26
C ALA A 244 -1.19 24.68 -7.10
N TYR A 245 -0.44 25.13 -6.10
CA TYR A 245 0.88 24.63 -5.76
C TYR A 245 0.99 24.42 -4.24
N PHE A 246 2.07 23.78 -3.81
CA PHE A 246 2.40 23.64 -2.40
C PHE A 246 3.76 24.26 -2.09
N LEU A 247 3.77 25.20 -1.14
CA LEU A 247 4.99 25.68 -0.52
C LEU A 247 5.42 24.70 0.57
N LYS A 248 6.60 24.12 0.44
CA LYS A 248 7.27 23.28 1.42
C LYS A 248 8.30 24.12 2.17
N VAL A 249 8.27 24.08 3.50
CA VAL A 249 9.20 24.81 4.37
C VAL A 249 9.78 23.82 5.39
N ASN A 250 11.11 23.72 5.45
CA ASN A 250 11.83 22.76 6.29
C ASN A 250 12.80 23.47 7.22
N SER A 251 12.90 23.03 8.48
CA SER A 251 13.88 23.54 9.45
C SER A 251 14.40 22.38 10.30
N GLY A 252 15.59 21.87 9.97
CA GLY A 252 16.13 20.67 10.61
C GLY A 252 15.26 19.45 10.31
N ASN A 253 14.68 18.84 11.35
CA ASN A 253 13.77 17.70 11.24
C ASN A 253 12.27 18.10 11.16
N LYS A 254 11.96 19.41 11.14
CA LYS A 254 10.58 19.92 11.09
C LYS A 254 10.22 20.30 9.67
N SER A 255 8.97 20.07 9.28
CA SER A 255 8.47 20.46 7.97
C SER A 255 7.05 21.00 8.05
N ALA A 256 6.72 21.95 7.17
CA ALA A 256 5.38 22.48 7.00
C ALA A 256 5.06 22.59 5.51
N THR A 257 3.80 22.34 5.16
CA THR A 257 3.30 22.50 3.80
C THR A 257 2.15 23.50 3.81
N LYS A 258 2.20 24.52 2.95
CA LYS A 258 1.10 25.48 2.73
C LYS A 258 0.65 25.44 1.28
N LYS A 259 -0.65 25.33 1.04
CA LYS A 259 -1.22 25.44 -0.30
C LYS A 259 -1.16 26.90 -0.75
N ILE A 260 -0.75 27.16 -1.98
CA ILE A 260 -0.78 28.47 -2.62
C ILE A 260 -1.56 28.39 -3.93
N PHE A 261 -2.37 29.41 -4.21
CA PHE A 261 -3.16 29.54 -5.42
C PHE A 261 -2.68 30.78 -6.19
N VAL A 262 -2.25 30.56 -7.43
CA VAL A 262 -1.76 31.61 -8.33
C VAL A 262 -2.89 31.97 -9.30
N THR A 263 -3.32 33.22 -9.26
CA THR A 263 -4.37 33.79 -10.11
C THR A 263 -3.78 35.01 -10.83
N LYS A 264 -3.10 34.76 -11.95
CA LYS A 264 -2.68 35.81 -12.88
C LYS A 264 -3.82 36.18 -13.82
#